data_AF-A0A2E7LCU4-F1
#
_entry.id   AF-A0A2E7LCU4-F1
#
_cell.length_a   1.000
_cell.length_b   1.000
_cell.length_c   1.000
_cell.angle_alpha   90.00
_cell.angle_beta   90.00
_cell.angle_gamma   90.00
#
_symmetry.space_group_name_H-M   'P 1'
#
loop_
_entity.id
_entity.type
_entity.pdbx_description
1 polymer ?
#
loop_
_entity_poly.entity_id
_entity_poly.type
_entity_poly.pdbx_seq_one_letter_code
_entity_poly.pdbx_strand_id
1 'polypeptide(L)'
;MQRRESFSGMGAALALGTLGPEGAAGQAGAHLAGNGFVTLRPREDADRRTENRFAVCDPFGNEIDQTGTRTQGLQEAINYCARHGYGLLVIGGANATGGEPWHMNLTASETIVVPPMRFWTWTMRGMTLNGRMAGDMIHFDSLVNSHLDWTGTQLVYMGRQAAVHFHPRNTPPTDPTLGMGVNFVQIPNSISVYGQGARCVQFSPADRHGPIFGNKLIFGELNGGASDTAEGTRDTIGLMVDSAEGTAMFAANQIDVFAAHGCGARTFQIGSAPRPDSIKGNFWRLQATTVPHQTVLRSGETGGLYDIYFENSGLAGTTGVHLEAIAQQNRIRGYNNCATAHIEADLQGDAERHNRFS
;
A
#
# COMPACT_ATOMS: atom_id res chain seq x y z
N MET A 1 -36.53 37.42 2.34
CA MET A 1 -35.98 36.05 2.47
C MET A 1 -34.51 36.10 2.03
N GLN A 2 -33.59 36.39 2.95
CA GLN A 2 -32.17 36.55 2.65
C GLN A 2 -31.48 35.17 2.68
N ARG A 3 -30.85 34.79 1.57
CA ARG A 3 -29.98 33.61 1.49
C ARG A 3 -28.75 33.84 2.37
N ARG A 4 -28.58 33.02 3.40
CA ARG A 4 -27.31 32.86 4.10
C ARG A 4 -26.42 31.96 3.25
N GLU A 5 -25.35 32.52 2.70
CA GLU A 5 -24.23 31.74 2.18
C GLU A 5 -23.36 31.33 3.37
N SER A 6 -23.30 30.02 3.63
CA SER A 6 -22.39 29.44 4.60
C SER A 6 -21.00 29.29 3.96
N PHE A 7 -20.03 30.05 4.46
CA PHE A 7 -18.62 29.79 4.23
C PHE A 7 -18.20 28.51 4.97
N SER A 8 -17.81 27.46 4.24
CA SER A 8 -17.02 26.35 4.79
C SER A 8 -15.54 26.63 4.53
N GLY A 9 -14.90 27.30 5.49
CA GLY A 9 -13.45 27.44 5.55
C GLY A 9 -12.85 26.33 6.40
N MET A 10 -12.02 25.48 5.80
CA MET A 10 -10.83 24.87 6.41
C MET A 10 -9.99 24.22 5.30
N GLY A 11 -9.41 25.06 4.45
CA GLY A 11 -8.24 24.70 3.66
C GLY A 11 -7.01 25.23 4.40
N ALA A 12 -6.30 24.38 5.12
CA ALA A 12 -4.93 24.68 5.50
C ALA A 12 -4.10 24.64 4.20
N ALA A 13 -3.96 25.81 3.57
CA ALA A 13 -3.01 25.99 2.48
C ALA A 13 -1.60 25.83 3.07
N LEU A 14 -1.03 24.64 2.91
CA LEU A 14 0.40 24.42 3.15
C LEU A 14 1.16 25.22 2.09
N ALA A 15 1.78 26.31 2.52
CA ALA A 15 2.82 26.96 1.73
C ALA A 15 4.05 26.02 1.69
N LEU A 16 4.04 25.08 0.75
CA LEU A 16 5.27 24.46 0.27
C LEU A 16 6.05 25.53 -0.50
N GLY A 17 6.84 26.30 0.25
CA GLY A 17 7.82 27.19 -0.36
C GLY A 17 8.72 26.37 -1.27
N THR A 18 8.70 26.68 -2.57
CA THR A 18 9.66 26.15 -3.53
C THR A 18 11.05 26.63 -3.15
N LEU A 19 11.77 25.84 -2.35
CA LEU A 19 13.20 26.06 -2.16
C LEU A 19 13.88 25.76 -3.50
N GLY A 20 14.45 26.79 -4.11
CA GLY A 20 15.28 26.62 -5.29
C GLY A 20 16.48 25.70 -4.98
N PRO A 21 17.12 25.11 -6.00
CA PRO A 21 18.19 24.13 -5.83
C PRO A 21 19.39 24.63 -5.01
N GLU A 22 19.57 25.95 -4.89
CA GLU A 22 20.64 26.56 -4.09
C GLU A 22 20.30 26.72 -2.59
N GLY A 23 19.03 26.58 -2.19
CA GLY A 23 18.59 26.64 -0.78
C GLY A 23 18.59 25.29 -0.06
N ALA A 24 18.67 24.18 -0.79
CA ALA A 24 18.62 22.82 -0.23
C ALA A 24 19.96 22.33 0.35
N ALA A 25 21.08 22.95 -0.04
CA ALA A 25 22.43 22.49 0.32
C ALA A 25 22.95 23.02 1.68
N GLY A 26 22.22 23.92 2.35
CA GLY A 26 22.69 24.64 3.55
C GLY A 26 21.88 24.43 4.83
N GLN A 27 20.84 23.57 4.84
CA GLN A 27 19.88 23.47 5.95
C GLN A 27 19.93 22.18 6.78
N ALA A 28 21.04 21.44 6.76
CA ALA A 28 21.19 20.29 7.65
C ALA A 28 21.40 20.71 9.14
N GLY A 29 22.04 21.87 9.36
CA GLY A 29 22.50 22.32 10.69
C GLY A 29 21.63 23.34 11.43
N ALA A 30 20.44 23.69 10.95
CA ALA A 30 19.50 24.50 11.75
C ALA A 30 18.53 23.55 12.46
N HIS A 31 18.33 23.71 13.77
CA HIS A 31 17.08 23.30 14.41
C HIS A 31 15.95 23.87 13.52
N LEU A 32 15.32 23.01 12.72
CA LEU A 32 14.20 23.43 11.90
C LEU A 32 13.17 23.96 12.89
N ALA A 33 12.91 25.27 12.83
CA ALA A 33 11.80 25.87 13.55
C ALA A 33 10.56 25.03 13.23
N GLY A 34 9.81 24.67 14.26
CA GLY A 34 8.82 23.60 14.21
C GLY A 34 8.00 23.58 12.92
N ASN A 35 8.08 22.48 12.17
CA ASN A 35 7.46 22.36 10.85
C ASN A 35 6.00 21.86 10.93
N GLY A 36 5.49 21.59 12.14
CA GLY A 36 4.15 21.07 12.38
C GLY A 36 4.00 19.55 12.15
N PHE A 37 5.09 18.83 11.87
CA PHE A 37 5.11 17.39 11.64
C PHE A 37 6.09 16.69 12.58
N VAL A 38 5.80 15.44 12.94
CA VAL A 38 6.86 14.55 13.42
C VAL A 38 7.77 14.25 12.24
N THR A 39 9.08 14.33 12.46
CA THR A 39 10.07 14.07 11.41
C THR A 39 10.93 12.86 11.73
N LEU A 40 11.26 12.09 10.70
CA LEU A 40 12.32 11.09 10.76
C LEU A 40 13.34 11.40 9.66
N ARG A 41 14.61 11.59 10.05
CA ARG A 41 15.68 12.06 9.16
C ARG A 41 17.03 11.43 9.53
N PRO A 42 18.04 11.42 8.63
CA PRO A 42 19.40 11.01 8.98
C PRO A 42 19.97 11.88 10.11
N ARG A 43 20.69 11.25 11.04
CA ARG A 43 21.51 11.93 12.04
C ARG A 43 22.84 12.36 11.42
N GLU A 44 23.24 13.60 11.66
CA GLU A 44 24.55 14.10 11.22
C GLU A 44 25.71 13.45 12.00
N ASP A 45 25.46 13.10 13.26
CA ASP A 45 26.42 12.51 14.20
C ASP A 45 26.46 10.97 14.15
N ALA A 46 25.57 10.35 13.36
CA ALA A 46 25.51 8.89 13.32
C ALA A 46 26.62 8.30 12.45
N ASP A 47 27.44 7.44 13.06
CA ASP A 47 28.26 6.49 12.31
C ASP A 47 27.32 5.56 11.51
N ARG A 48 27.63 5.40 10.22
CA ARG A 48 27.01 4.48 9.26
C ARG A 48 26.95 3.02 9.75
N ARG A 49 27.55 2.68 10.89
CA ARG A 49 27.58 1.34 11.48
C ARG A 49 26.66 1.18 12.70
N THR A 50 26.14 2.26 13.27
CA THR A 50 25.30 2.19 14.49
C THR A 50 23.83 1.94 14.17
N GLU A 51 23.03 1.52 15.16
CA GLU A 51 21.58 1.24 14.99
C GLU A 51 20.74 2.52 15.02
N ASN A 52 21.23 3.58 15.68
CA ASN A 52 20.60 4.89 15.81
C ASN A 52 21.03 5.86 14.70
N ARG A 53 20.76 5.49 13.44
CA ARG A 53 21.17 6.32 12.28
C ARG A 53 20.23 7.48 11.99
N PHE A 54 19.07 7.50 12.64
CA PHE A 54 17.99 8.42 12.32
C PHE A 54 17.52 9.15 13.57
N ALA A 55 17.24 10.44 13.42
CA ALA A 55 16.65 11.27 14.45
C ALA A 55 15.16 11.29 14.19
N VAL A 56 14.40 10.99 15.23
CA VAL A 56 12.96 11.18 15.27
C VAL A 56 12.71 12.44 16.07
N CYS A 57 12.19 13.48 15.45
CA CYS A 57 11.92 14.74 16.13
C CYS A 57 10.41 15.02 16.17
N ASP A 58 9.93 15.54 17.29
CA ASP A 58 8.59 16.07 17.42
C ASP A 58 8.40 17.32 16.54
N PRO A 59 7.17 17.87 16.43
CA PRO A 59 6.92 19.08 15.64
C PRO A 59 7.64 20.34 16.10
N PHE A 60 8.29 20.32 17.25
CA PHE A 60 9.06 21.43 17.83
C PHE A 60 10.58 21.22 17.67
N GLY A 61 11.00 20.10 17.08
CA GLY A 61 12.40 19.75 16.86
C GLY A 61 13.06 19.07 18.06
N ASN A 62 12.33 18.68 19.10
CA ASN A 62 12.87 17.87 20.18
C ASN A 62 12.97 16.41 19.77
N GLU A 63 14.06 15.75 20.12
CA GLU A 63 14.22 14.33 19.81
C GLU A 63 13.28 13.47 20.66
N ILE A 64 12.58 12.57 19.99
CA ILE A 64 11.75 11.52 20.60
C ILE A 64 12.67 10.35 20.94
N ASP A 65 12.50 9.78 22.13
CA ASP A 65 13.29 8.64 22.59
C ASP A 65 13.09 7.41 21.68
N GLN A 66 14.19 6.82 21.24
CA GLN A 66 14.26 5.63 20.37
C GLN A 66 14.97 4.46 21.06
N THR A 67 15.18 4.53 22.38
CA THR A 67 15.89 3.51 23.15
C THR A 67 15.22 2.14 22.96
N GLY A 68 15.99 1.17 22.46
CA GLY A 68 15.51 -0.20 22.23
C GLY A 68 14.61 -0.36 21.00
N THR A 69 14.59 0.62 20.09
CA THR A 69 13.80 0.54 18.86
C THR A 69 14.15 -0.70 18.03
N ARG A 70 13.13 -1.30 17.42
CA ARG A 70 13.25 -2.42 16.46
C ARG A 70 12.91 -2.01 15.04
N THR A 71 12.61 -0.73 14.84
CA THR A 71 12.17 -0.13 13.56
C THR A 71 12.97 1.12 13.20
N GLN A 72 14.08 1.35 13.92
CA GLN A 72 14.95 2.51 13.76
C GLN A 72 14.20 3.85 13.85
N GLY A 73 13.30 3.93 14.83
CA GLY A 73 12.55 5.15 15.15
C GLY A 73 11.21 5.29 14.42
N LEU A 74 10.93 4.48 13.38
CA LEU A 74 9.73 4.66 12.58
C LEU A 74 8.45 4.36 13.37
N GLN A 75 8.43 3.28 14.16
CA GLN A 75 7.30 2.94 15.02
C GLN A 75 7.09 4.00 16.10
N GLU A 76 8.17 4.52 16.68
CA GLU A 76 8.14 5.57 17.70
C GLU A 76 7.54 6.86 17.13
N ALA A 77 7.93 7.23 15.90
CA ALA A 77 7.35 8.37 15.19
C ALA A 77 5.84 8.21 14.95
N ILE A 78 5.42 7.03 14.47
CA ILE A 78 4.00 6.71 14.23
C ILE A 78 3.22 6.77 15.54
N ASN A 79 3.75 6.18 16.62
CA ASN A 79 3.12 6.18 17.93
C ASN A 79 2.95 7.60 18.49
N TYR A 80 3.96 8.46 18.29
CA TYR A 80 3.88 9.86 18.70
C TYR A 80 2.80 10.60 17.91
N CYS A 81 2.78 10.45 16.58
CA CYS A 81 1.75 11.02 15.73
C CYS A 81 0.35 10.61 16.16
N ALA A 82 0.12 9.31 16.38
CA ALA A 82 -1.17 8.78 16.78
C ALA A 82 -1.63 9.31 18.15
N ARG A 83 -0.69 9.49 19.10
CA ARG A 83 -0.99 10.01 20.44
C ARG A 83 -1.32 11.50 20.44
N HIS A 84 -0.67 12.28 19.56
CA HIS A 84 -0.70 13.74 19.61
C HIS A 84 -1.43 14.40 18.44
N GLY A 85 -1.89 13.63 17.44
CA GLY A 85 -2.64 14.15 16.30
C GLY A 85 -1.78 14.92 15.29
N TYR A 86 -0.49 14.60 15.18
CA TYR A 86 0.43 15.23 14.22
C TYR A 86 0.62 14.38 12.99
N GLY A 87 0.88 15.01 11.83
CA GLY A 87 1.34 14.32 10.61
C GLY A 87 2.76 13.76 10.74
N LEU A 88 3.12 12.81 9.86
CA LEU A 88 4.48 12.25 9.78
C LEU A 88 5.15 12.65 8.46
N LEU A 89 6.36 13.19 8.55
CA LEU A 89 7.21 13.52 7.42
C LEU A 89 8.55 12.78 7.55
N VAL A 90 8.78 11.81 6.67
CA VAL A 90 10.06 11.10 6.61
C VAL A 90 10.82 11.55 5.38
N ILE A 91 11.99 12.14 5.61
CA ILE A 91 12.84 12.68 4.56
C ILE A 91 14.05 11.77 4.39
N GLY A 92 13.95 10.87 3.41
CA GLY A 92 15.09 10.20 2.82
C GLY A 92 16.05 11.19 2.18
N GLY A 93 17.35 10.89 2.23
CA GLY A 93 18.38 11.81 1.79
C GLY A 93 18.24 12.16 0.31
N ALA A 94 18.11 13.46 0.03
CA ALA A 94 18.46 14.04 -1.25
C ALA A 94 19.97 14.33 -1.25
N ASN A 95 20.68 13.89 -2.29
CA ASN A 95 22.07 14.22 -2.67
C ASN A 95 23.02 14.61 -1.52
N ALA A 96 23.94 13.73 -1.14
CA ALA A 96 25.13 14.20 -0.40
C ALA A 96 25.90 15.19 -1.28
N THR A 97 26.32 16.30 -0.70
CA THR A 97 27.50 17.04 -1.13
C THR A 97 28.69 16.08 -1.13
N GLY A 98 29.04 15.50 -2.29
CA GLY A 98 30.08 14.48 -2.41
C GLY A 98 29.78 13.32 -3.36
N GLY A 99 28.58 13.26 -3.98
CA GLY A 99 28.34 12.45 -5.17
C GLY A 99 27.59 11.14 -4.99
N GLU A 100 27.26 10.71 -3.77
CA GLU A 100 26.30 9.61 -3.56
C GLU A 100 25.07 10.12 -2.79
N PRO A 101 23.84 9.98 -3.32
CA PRO A 101 22.65 10.27 -2.55
C PRO A 101 22.60 9.33 -1.34
N TRP A 102 22.42 9.89 -0.14
CA TRP A 102 22.11 9.08 1.04
C TRP A 102 20.73 8.47 0.85
N HIS A 103 20.63 7.32 0.18
CA HIS A 103 19.44 6.50 0.28
C HIS A 103 19.30 6.08 1.75
N MET A 104 18.26 6.60 2.41
CA MET A 104 17.92 6.16 3.75
C MET A 104 17.55 4.70 3.68
N ASN A 105 18.33 3.84 4.33
CA ASN A 105 18.03 2.43 4.44
C ASN A 105 17.60 2.15 5.89
N LEU A 106 16.30 2.11 6.11
CA LEU A 106 15.68 1.75 7.38
C LEU A 106 15.50 0.23 7.44
N THR A 107 15.78 -0.37 8.59
CA THR A 107 15.52 -1.78 8.85
C THR A 107 14.52 -1.92 9.99
N ALA A 108 13.49 -2.72 9.74
CA ALA A 108 12.55 -3.18 10.76
C ALA A 108 12.78 -4.68 11.01
N SER A 109 12.83 -5.05 12.29
CA SER A 109 12.90 -6.45 12.76
C SER A 109 11.58 -6.95 13.36
N GLU A 110 10.60 -6.04 13.52
CA GLU A 110 9.24 -6.35 13.91
C GLU A 110 8.23 -5.59 13.04
N THR A 111 6.97 -6.03 13.07
CA THR A 111 5.89 -5.40 12.31
C THR A 111 5.72 -3.94 12.74
N ILE A 112 5.72 -3.04 11.76
CA ILE A 112 5.32 -1.66 11.97
C ILE A 112 3.80 -1.62 12.01
N VAL A 113 3.24 -1.27 13.16
CA VAL A 113 1.80 -1.19 13.38
C VAL A 113 1.36 0.26 13.27
N VAL A 114 0.46 0.50 12.34
CA VAL A 114 -0.20 1.77 12.13
C VAL A 114 -1.58 1.68 12.81
N PRO A 115 -1.77 2.40 13.94
CA PRO A 115 -2.99 2.28 14.73
C PRO A 115 -4.20 2.92 14.00
N PRO A 116 -5.42 2.76 14.54
CA PRO A 116 -6.60 3.46 14.02
C PRO A 116 -6.42 4.97 14.00
N MET A 117 -6.56 5.58 12.83
CA MET A 117 -6.33 7.02 12.64
C MET A 117 -7.35 7.67 11.72
N ARG A 118 -7.51 8.98 11.90
CA ARG A 118 -8.41 9.83 11.12
C ARG A 118 -7.72 11.16 10.77
N PHE A 119 -7.97 11.68 9.57
CA PHE A 119 -7.45 12.98 9.10
C PHE A 119 -5.93 13.09 9.12
N TRP A 120 -5.24 11.98 8.86
CA TRP A 120 -3.79 11.94 8.99
C TRP A 120 -3.09 12.16 7.65
N THR A 121 -1.93 12.82 7.70
CA THR A 121 -1.04 12.98 6.53
C THR A 121 0.31 12.35 6.86
N TRP A 122 0.73 11.38 6.04
CA TRP A 122 2.02 10.73 6.15
C TRP A 122 2.75 10.76 4.81
N THR A 123 3.88 11.46 4.79
CA THR A 123 4.76 11.54 3.62
C THR A 123 6.07 10.80 3.90
N MET A 124 6.46 9.89 3.01
CA MET A 124 7.77 9.21 3.01
C MET A 124 8.42 9.37 1.66
N ARG A 125 9.66 9.86 1.61
CA ARG A 125 10.37 10.04 0.34
C ARG A 125 11.81 9.55 0.41
N GLY A 126 12.34 9.05 -0.71
CA GLY A 126 13.76 8.81 -0.91
C GLY A 126 14.40 7.77 0.00
N MET A 127 13.68 6.69 0.34
CA MET A 127 14.19 5.67 1.26
C MET A 127 13.90 4.25 0.81
N THR A 128 14.67 3.30 1.34
CA THR A 128 14.35 1.89 1.35
C THR A 128 14.03 1.47 2.78
N LEU A 129 12.87 0.87 2.99
CA LEU A 129 12.53 0.19 4.24
C LEU A 129 12.70 -1.31 4.01
N ASN A 130 13.53 -1.95 4.83
CA ASN A 130 13.81 -3.39 4.77
C ASN A 130 13.15 -4.07 5.97
N GLY A 131 12.32 -5.07 5.71
CA GLY A 131 11.60 -5.83 6.73
C GLY A 131 12.00 -7.29 6.73
N ARG A 132 12.51 -7.79 7.86
CA ARG A 132 12.75 -9.22 8.08
C ARG A 132 12.06 -9.69 9.36
N MET A 133 10.77 -9.95 9.25
CA MET A 133 9.92 -10.41 10.36
C MET A 133 9.02 -11.58 9.94
N ALA A 134 8.49 -12.29 10.94
CA ALA A 134 7.59 -13.43 10.73
C ALA A 134 6.16 -13.01 10.34
N GLY A 135 5.69 -11.88 10.86
CA GLY A 135 4.38 -11.28 10.54
C GLY A 135 4.45 -10.32 9.36
N ASP A 136 3.42 -9.49 9.20
CA ASP A 136 3.42 -8.42 8.21
C ASP A 136 4.56 -7.43 8.45
N MET A 137 4.99 -6.73 7.40
CA MET A 137 5.99 -5.67 7.57
C MET A 137 5.35 -4.36 8.03
N ILE A 138 4.29 -3.91 7.35
CA ILE A 138 3.47 -2.79 7.78
C ILE A 138 2.01 -3.24 7.88
N HIS A 139 1.45 -3.12 9.08
CA HIS A 139 0.04 -3.41 9.37
C HIS A 139 -0.71 -2.09 9.54
N PHE A 140 -1.61 -1.78 8.62
CA PHE A 140 -2.64 -0.76 8.80
C PHE A 140 -3.85 -1.36 9.47
N ASP A 141 -4.16 -0.87 10.66
CA ASP A 141 -5.42 -1.18 11.32
C ASP A 141 -6.52 -0.42 10.58
N SER A 142 -6.88 0.77 11.03
CA SER A 142 -7.98 1.54 10.44
C SER A 142 -7.56 2.94 10.06
N LEU A 143 -8.10 3.43 8.95
CA LEU A 143 -7.73 4.72 8.35
C LEU A 143 -8.97 5.39 7.78
N VAL A 144 -9.28 6.61 8.19
CA VAL A 144 -10.36 7.40 7.58
C VAL A 144 -9.91 8.80 7.22
N ASN A 145 -10.28 9.27 6.02
CA ASN A 145 -9.93 10.61 5.53
C ASN A 145 -8.43 10.94 5.61
N SER A 146 -7.57 9.95 5.38
CA SER A 146 -6.12 10.08 5.50
C SER A 146 -5.41 10.10 4.14
N HIS A 147 -4.25 10.72 4.11
CA HIS A 147 -3.39 10.85 2.94
C HIS A 147 -2.02 10.24 3.25
N LEU A 148 -1.67 9.15 2.57
CA LEU A 148 -0.36 8.53 2.61
C LEU A 148 0.33 8.68 1.26
N ASP A 149 1.44 9.40 1.21
CA ASP A 149 2.28 9.59 0.01
C ASP A 149 3.69 9.07 0.27
N TRP A 150 4.00 7.89 -0.24
CA TRP A 150 5.32 7.28 -0.07
C TRP A 150 6.22 7.42 -1.30
N THR A 151 5.98 8.43 -2.15
CA THR A 151 6.71 8.65 -3.41
C THR A 151 8.24 8.54 -3.25
N GLY A 152 8.89 7.73 -4.08
CA GLY A 152 10.34 7.49 -4.02
C GLY A 152 10.78 6.58 -2.87
N THR A 153 9.85 5.85 -2.24
CA THR A 153 10.14 4.82 -1.23
C THR A 153 10.13 3.42 -1.85
N GLN A 154 11.00 2.54 -1.37
CA GLN A 154 10.97 1.12 -1.71
C GLN A 154 10.79 0.29 -0.44
N LEU A 155 9.79 -0.59 -0.44
CA LEU A 155 9.61 -1.60 0.61
C LEU A 155 10.26 -2.90 0.14
N VAL A 156 11.12 -3.47 0.98
CA VAL A 156 11.78 -4.75 0.72
C VAL A 156 11.47 -5.69 1.87
N TYR A 157 10.57 -6.63 1.65
CA TYR A 157 10.08 -7.55 2.66
C TYR A 157 10.62 -8.95 2.43
N MET A 158 11.18 -9.58 3.46
CA MET A 158 11.75 -10.93 3.42
C MET A 158 10.99 -11.93 4.30
N GLY A 159 9.77 -11.59 4.71
CA GLY A 159 8.90 -12.48 5.50
C GLY A 159 7.96 -13.32 4.64
N ARG A 160 6.95 -13.94 5.25
CA ARG A 160 6.01 -14.87 4.59
C ARG A 160 4.55 -14.39 4.57
N GLN A 161 4.27 -13.22 5.15
CA GLN A 161 2.94 -12.59 5.19
C GLN A 161 2.87 -11.45 4.15
N ALA A 162 2.23 -10.33 4.47
CA ALA A 162 2.18 -9.19 3.58
C ALA A 162 3.26 -8.14 3.90
N ALA A 163 3.86 -7.55 2.86
CA ALA A 163 4.72 -6.38 3.05
C ALA A 163 3.87 -5.18 3.51
N VAL A 164 2.68 -5.01 2.94
CA VAL A 164 1.67 -4.06 3.43
C VAL A 164 0.34 -4.75 3.59
N HIS A 165 -0.22 -4.69 4.79
CA HIS A 165 -1.50 -5.30 5.14
C HIS A 165 -2.50 -4.25 5.61
N PHE A 166 -3.63 -4.13 4.93
CA PHE A 166 -4.78 -3.34 5.37
C PHE A 166 -5.81 -4.27 5.99
N HIS A 167 -5.93 -4.22 7.31
CA HIS A 167 -6.85 -5.05 8.08
C HIS A 167 -7.45 -4.24 9.24
N PRO A 168 -8.57 -3.54 8.98
CA PRO A 168 -9.24 -2.71 9.97
C PRO A 168 -9.90 -3.58 11.02
N ARG A 169 -9.24 -3.72 12.18
CA ARG A 169 -9.69 -4.50 13.35
C ARG A 169 -10.24 -3.63 14.45
N ASN A 170 -10.09 -2.32 14.35
CA ASN A 170 -10.56 -1.39 15.37
C ASN A 170 -11.23 -0.19 14.71
N THR A 171 -12.20 0.43 15.34
CA THR A 171 -12.82 1.62 14.76
C THR A 171 -11.87 2.83 14.83
N PRO A 172 -11.73 3.63 13.76
CA PRO A 172 -11.06 4.92 13.82
C PRO A 172 -11.61 5.81 14.95
N PRO A 173 -10.79 6.68 15.55
CA PRO A 173 -11.29 7.66 16.49
C PRO A 173 -12.41 8.48 15.85
N THR A 174 -13.55 8.61 16.56
CA THR A 174 -14.71 9.44 16.17
C THR A 174 -15.48 9.00 14.92
N ASP A 175 -15.23 7.82 14.36
CA ASP A 175 -16.03 7.22 13.27
C ASP A 175 -16.15 5.69 13.46
N PRO A 176 -17.23 5.21 14.12
CA PRO A 176 -17.39 3.79 14.40
C PRO A 176 -17.91 2.98 13.21
N THR A 177 -18.21 3.63 12.07
CA THR A 177 -18.95 3.02 10.97
C THR A 177 -18.06 2.52 9.83
N LEU A 178 -16.82 3.01 9.76
CA LEU A 178 -15.87 2.67 8.70
C LEU A 178 -14.61 2.08 9.30
N GLY A 179 -14.14 0.96 8.72
CA GLY A 179 -12.83 0.41 9.04
C GLY A 179 -11.74 1.18 8.30
N MET A 180 -11.88 1.27 6.99
CA MET A 180 -11.01 2.08 6.14
C MET A 180 -11.83 2.86 5.11
N GLY A 181 -11.85 4.19 5.19
CA GLY A 181 -12.78 5.03 4.44
C GLY A 181 -12.18 6.29 3.84
N VAL A 182 -12.39 6.51 2.53
CA VAL A 182 -12.11 7.82 1.87
C VAL A 182 -10.65 8.26 2.02
N ASN A 183 -9.72 7.33 1.85
CA ASN A 183 -8.28 7.63 1.92
C ASN A 183 -7.66 7.79 0.54
N PHE A 184 -6.55 8.51 0.49
CA PHE A 184 -5.58 8.43 -0.60
C PHE A 184 -4.32 7.72 -0.09
N VAL A 185 -3.94 6.62 -0.72
CA VAL A 185 -2.73 5.86 -0.39
C VAL A 185 -1.93 5.65 -1.65
N GLN A 186 -0.68 6.11 -1.64
CA GLN A 186 0.27 5.89 -2.71
C GLN A 186 1.52 5.20 -2.16
N ILE A 187 1.74 3.96 -2.58
CA ILE A 187 2.91 3.14 -2.24
C ILE A 187 3.63 2.84 -3.55
N PRO A 188 4.72 3.55 -3.88
CA PRO A 188 5.35 3.38 -5.18
C PRO A 188 5.93 1.98 -5.34
N ASN A 189 6.87 1.51 -4.53
CA ASN A 189 7.49 0.20 -4.79
C ASN A 189 7.37 -0.72 -3.57
N SER A 190 6.87 -1.93 -3.79
CA SER A 190 6.82 -2.99 -2.78
C SER A 190 7.33 -4.31 -3.34
N ILE A 191 8.35 -4.85 -2.69
CA ILE A 191 9.04 -6.07 -3.09
C ILE A 191 8.91 -7.11 -1.99
N SER A 192 8.41 -8.29 -2.33
CA SER A 192 8.39 -9.46 -1.45
C SER A 192 9.44 -10.45 -1.92
N VAL A 193 10.59 -10.48 -1.25
CA VAL A 193 11.74 -11.28 -1.63
C VAL A 193 11.75 -12.59 -0.83
N TYR A 194 11.90 -13.72 -1.51
CA TYR A 194 12.18 -15.04 -0.90
C TYR A 194 11.09 -15.62 0.04
N GLY A 195 9.99 -14.93 0.31
CA GLY A 195 8.91 -15.45 1.15
C GLY A 195 7.97 -16.39 0.42
N GLN A 196 7.96 -17.68 0.74
CA GLN A 196 6.86 -18.56 0.30
C GLN A 196 5.55 -18.06 0.93
N GLY A 197 4.53 -17.82 0.11
CA GLY A 197 3.24 -17.27 0.53
C GLY A 197 3.25 -15.76 0.75
N ALA A 198 4.34 -15.05 0.41
CA ALA A 198 4.42 -13.61 0.66
C ALA A 198 3.56 -12.80 -0.32
N ARG A 199 2.98 -11.71 0.19
CA ARG A 199 2.18 -10.75 -0.59
C ARG A 199 2.86 -9.39 -0.57
N CYS A 200 2.94 -8.68 -1.70
CA CYS A 200 3.37 -7.28 -1.64
C CYS A 200 2.31 -6.44 -0.94
N VAL A 201 1.03 -6.61 -1.31
CA VAL A 201 -0.09 -5.92 -0.68
C VAL A 201 -1.21 -6.91 -0.39
N GLN A 202 -1.79 -6.82 0.80
CA GLN A 202 -2.96 -7.58 1.20
C GLN A 202 -4.03 -6.66 1.78
N PHE A 203 -5.29 -6.92 1.41
CA PHE A 203 -6.47 -6.35 2.03
C PHE A 203 -7.29 -7.47 2.65
N SER A 204 -7.59 -7.34 3.93
CA SER A 204 -8.42 -8.29 4.66
C SER A 204 -9.53 -7.51 5.37
N PRO A 205 -10.70 -7.31 4.74
CA PRO A 205 -11.83 -6.67 5.42
C PRO A 205 -12.20 -7.46 6.67
N ALA A 206 -12.25 -6.81 7.84
CA ALA A 206 -12.57 -7.51 9.09
C ALA A 206 -14.06 -7.41 9.41
N ASP A 207 -14.67 -8.54 9.76
CA ASP A 207 -16.12 -8.74 9.95
C ASP A 207 -16.82 -7.64 10.78
N ARG A 208 -16.20 -7.21 11.88
CA ARG A 208 -16.85 -6.38 12.91
C ARG A 208 -16.48 -4.90 12.91
N HIS A 209 -15.51 -4.49 12.11
CA HIS A 209 -14.87 -3.17 12.29
C HIS A 209 -15.01 -2.27 11.07
N GLY A 210 -15.92 -2.63 10.18
CA GLY A 210 -16.37 -1.80 9.08
C GLY A 210 -15.66 -2.12 7.76
N PRO A 211 -16.19 -1.60 6.66
CA PRO A 211 -15.71 -1.91 5.33
C PRO A 211 -14.37 -1.23 5.01
N ILE A 212 -13.69 -1.76 3.98
CA ILE A 212 -12.68 -1.03 3.22
C ILE A 212 -13.41 -0.38 2.04
N PHE A 213 -13.71 0.91 2.16
CA PHE A 213 -14.66 1.61 1.32
C PHE A 213 -14.17 2.96 0.78
N GLY A 214 -14.40 3.22 -0.51
CA GLY A 214 -14.27 4.58 -1.06
C GLY A 214 -12.84 5.10 -1.14
N ASN A 215 -11.83 4.22 -1.14
CA ASN A 215 -10.42 4.62 -1.11
C ASN A 215 -9.86 4.80 -2.53
N LYS A 216 -8.83 5.64 -2.68
CA LYS A 216 -7.93 5.65 -3.84
C LYS A 216 -6.57 5.09 -3.43
N LEU A 217 -6.19 3.99 -4.07
CA LEU A 217 -5.02 3.19 -3.75
C LEU A 217 -4.15 3.10 -5.00
N ILE A 218 -2.91 3.58 -4.92
CA ILE A 218 -1.97 3.62 -6.03
C ILE A 218 -0.71 2.84 -5.65
N PHE A 219 -0.38 1.88 -6.49
CA PHE A 219 0.82 1.05 -6.38
C PHE A 219 1.67 1.25 -7.64
N GLY A 220 2.91 1.69 -7.48
CA GLY A 220 3.85 1.88 -8.60
C GLY A 220 4.33 0.55 -9.17
N GLU A 221 4.93 -0.27 -8.33
CA GLU A 221 5.52 -1.56 -8.66
C GLU A 221 5.31 -2.56 -7.53
N LEU A 222 4.70 -3.71 -7.86
CA LEU A 222 4.57 -4.86 -6.99
C LEU A 222 5.44 -6.00 -7.52
N ASN A 223 6.54 -6.28 -6.83
CA ASN A 223 7.49 -7.29 -7.25
C ASN A 223 7.47 -8.50 -6.30
N GLY A 224 7.03 -9.65 -6.80
CA GLY A 224 6.91 -10.87 -6.00
C GLY A 224 8.21 -11.64 -5.80
N GLY A 225 9.36 -11.15 -6.28
CA GLY A 225 10.69 -11.72 -6.06
C GLY A 225 10.91 -13.18 -6.53
N ALA A 226 9.96 -13.78 -7.25
CA ALA A 226 9.96 -15.18 -7.66
C ALA A 226 10.71 -15.45 -8.96
N SER A 227 11.08 -14.41 -9.72
CA SER A 227 11.83 -14.56 -10.99
C SER A 227 13.32 -14.83 -10.81
N ASP A 228 13.84 -14.79 -9.58
CA ASP A 228 15.28 -14.76 -9.31
C ASP A 228 15.81 -15.96 -8.49
N THR A 229 15.02 -17.03 -8.37
CA THR A 229 15.46 -18.23 -7.63
C THR A 229 15.73 -19.41 -8.54
N ALA A 230 16.98 -19.88 -8.53
CA ALA A 230 17.41 -21.16 -9.09
C ALA A 230 16.59 -22.39 -8.59
N GLU A 231 15.74 -22.18 -7.57
CA GLU A 231 14.91 -23.17 -6.90
C GLU A 231 13.44 -23.23 -7.42
N GLY A 232 13.11 -22.50 -8.48
CA GLY A 232 11.76 -22.47 -9.06
C GLY A 232 10.86 -21.35 -8.51
N THR A 233 9.69 -21.16 -9.13
CA THR A 233 8.74 -20.10 -8.77
C THR A 233 8.17 -20.32 -7.37
N ARG A 234 8.40 -19.37 -6.47
CA ARG A 234 7.78 -19.37 -5.12
C ARG A 234 6.36 -18.82 -5.20
N ASP A 235 5.44 -19.33 -4.38
CA ASP A 235 4.04 -18.88 -4.31
C ASP A 235 3.94 -17.48 -3.69
N THR A 236 4.36 -16.46 -4.44
CA THR A 236 4.23 -15.05 -4.10
C THR A 236 3.12 -14.40 -4.88
N ILE A 237 2.49 -13.39 -4.27
CA ILE A 237 1.36 -12.65 -4.82
C ILE A 237 1.66 -11.15 -4.82
N GLY A 238 1.40 -10.46 -5.92
CA GLY A 238 1.54 -9.01 -5.98
C GLY A 238 0.50 -8.33 -5.09
N LEU A 239 -0.77 -8.48 -5.43
CA LEU A 239 -1.88 -7.94 -4.63
C LEU A 239 -2.94 -9.01 -4.35
N MET A 240 -3.35 -9.08 -3.09
CA MET A 240 -4.39 -9.99 -2.60
C MET A 240 -5.50 -9.20 -1.91
N VAL A 241 -6.75 -9.53 -2.22
CA VAL A 241 -7.92 -9.11 -1.46
C VAL A 241 -8.64 -10.35 -0.97
N ASP A 242 -8.72 -10.52 0.35
CA ASP A 242 -9.46 -11.62 0.95
C ASP A 242 -10.97 -11.39 0.84
N SER A 243 -11.71 -12.48 0.77
CA SER A 243 -13.17 -12.43 0.89
C SER A 243 -13.56 -11.91 2.26
N ALA A 244 -14.41 -10.88 2.29
CA ALA A 244 -14.91 -10.34 3.54
C ALA A 244 -15.78 -11.37 4.28
N GLU A 245 -15.72 -11.39 5.61
CA GLU A 245 -16.63 -12.19 6.45
C GLU A 245 -17.77 -11.33 6.99
N GLY A 246 -18.91 -11.98 7.27
CA GLY A 246 -20.11 -11.40 7.85
C GLY A 246 -20.57 -10.09 7.20
N THR A 247 -20.45 -8.96 7.90
CA THR A 247 -20.95 -7.65 7.39
C THR A 247 -19.89 -6.77 6.73
N ALA A 248 -18.63 -7.20 6.75
CA ALA A 248 -17.55 -6.45 6.12
C ALA A 248 -17.69 -6.48 4.59
N MET A 249 -17.10 -5.48 3.93
CA MET A 249 -17.00 -5.46 2.48
C MET A 249 -15.75 -4.71 2.01
N PHE A 250 -15.27 -5.07 0.83
CA PHE A 250 -14.28 -4.33 0.07
C PHE A 250 -14.98 -3.67 -1.13
N ALA A 251 -15.31 -2.39 -1.03
CA ALA A 251 -16.22 -1.77 -1.99
C ALA A 251 -15.93 -0.32 -2.37
N ALA A 252 -16.34 0.08 -3.58
CA ALA A 252 -16.20 1.46 -4.07
C ALA A 252 -14.77 2.03 -4.03
N ASN A 253 -13.75 1.16 -4.08
CA ASN A 253 -12.36 1.60 -4.10
C ASN A 253 -11.88 1.79 -5.54
N GLN A 254 -10.96 2.72 -5.76
CA GLN A 254 -10.14 2.83 -6.95
C GLN A 254 -8.74 2.27 -6.65
N ILE A 255 -8.33 1.24 -7.39
CA ILE A 255 -7.05 0.56 -7.23
C ILE A 255 -6.26 0.67 -8.53
N ASP A 256 -5.15 1.39 -8.52
CA ASP A 256 -4.24 1.51 -9.64
C ASP A 256 -2.93 0.76 -9.30
N VAL A 257 -2.57 -0.26 -10.08
CA VAL A 257 -1.27 -0.96 -10.00
C VAL A 257 -0.57 -0.75 -11.34
N PHE A 258 0.48 0.07 -11.38
CA PHE A 258 1.18 0.45 -12.61
C PHE A 258 2.12 -0.64 -13.13
N ALA A 259 2.67 -1.46 -12.25
CA ALA A 259 3.47 -2.62 -12.64
C ALA A 259 3.37 -3.70 -11.58
N ALA A 260 3.15 -4.94 -11.99
CA ALA A 260 3.27 -6.09 -11.12
C ALA A 260 3.98 -7.21 -11.86
N HIS A 261 5.08 -7.70 -11.30
CA HIS A 261 5.93 -8.69 -11.96
C HIS A 261 6.68 -9.55 -10.95
N GLY A 262 7.40 -10.55 -11.44
CA GLY A 262 8.18 -11.46 -10.59
C GLY A 262 7.33 -12.21 -9.55
N CYS A 263 6.01 -12.37 -9.74
CA CYS A 263 5.19 -13.16 -8.81
C CYS A 263 5.15 -14.62 -9.31
N GLY A 264 5.22 -15.60 -8.41
CA GLY A 264 5.41 -16.99 -8.87
C GLY A 264 4.13 -17.78 -9.10
N ALA A 265 3.06 -17.56 -8.32
CA ALA A 265 1.78 -18.26 -8.55
C ALA A 265 0.74 -17.33 -9.20
N ARG A 266 0.50 -16.18 -8.58
CA ARG A 266 -0.55 -15.24 -8.97
C ARG A 266 -0.01 -13.82 -8.95
N THR A 267 -0.29 -13.01 -9.96
CA THR A 267 -0.01 -11.57 -9.84
C THR A 267 -1.05 -10.92 -8.94
N PHE A 268 -2.32 -11.25 -9.17
CA PHE A 268 -3.47 -10.69 -8.48
C PHE A 268 -4.41 -11.81 -8.03
N GLN A 269 -4.88 -11.70 -6.79
CA GLN A 269 -5.92 -12.57 -6.25
C GLN A 269 -7.02 -11.73 -5.61
N ILE A 270 -8.25 -11.86 -6.11
CA ILE A 270 -9.42 -11.12 -5.63
C ILE A 270 -10.47 -12.12 -5.11
N GLY A 271 -10.71 -12.12 -3.81
CA GLY A 271 -11.51 -13.15 -3.14
C GLY A 271 -10.70 -14.41 -2.86
N SER A 272 -10.90 -14.97 -1.67
CA SER A 272 -10.28 -16.21 -1.18
C SER A 272 -11.28 -17.39 -1.13
N ALA A 273 -12.57 -17.08 -1.13
CA ALA A 273 -13.70 -18.01 -1.17
C ALA A 273 -14.77 -17.44 -2.13
N PRO A 274 -15.92 -18.10 -2.34
CA PRO A 274 -17.08 -17.53 -3.02
C PRO A 274 -18.13 -17.01 -2.01
N ARG A 275 -18.21 -15.69 -1.85
CA ARG A 275 -19.15 -14.94 -1.00
C ARG A 275 -19.76 -13.78 -1.82
N PRO A 276 -21.06 -13.86 -2.16
CA PRO A 276 -21.75 -12.74 -2.80
C PRO A 276 -21.58 -11.45 -1.97
N ASP A 277 -21.47 -10.31 -2.64
CA ASP A 277 -21.41 -8.96 -2.05
C ASP A 277 -20.19 -8.58 -1.19
N SER A 278 -19.27 -9.50 -0.95
CA SER A 278 -18.06 -9.26 -0.14
C SER A 278 -17.09 -8.28 -0.82
N ILE A 279 -16.96 -8.36 -2.15
CA ILE A 279 -16.15 -7.47 -2.99
C ILE A 279 -17.03 -6.91 -4.10
N LYS A 280 -17.22 -5.57 -4.16
CA LYS A 280 -18.13 -4.95 -5.14
C LYS A 280 -17.93 -3.46 -5.43
N GLY A 281 -18.30 -3.04 -6.64
CA GLY A 281 -18.29 -1.64 -7.08
C GLY A 281 -16.89 -1.02 -7.09
N ASN A 282 -15.83 -1.81 -7.19
CA ASN A 282 -14.46 -1.32 -7.22
C ASN A 282 -14.06 -1.00 -8.67
N PHE A 283 -13.16 -0.03 -8.82
CA PHE A 283 -12.47 0.23 -10.07
C PHE A 283 -11.03 -0.24 -9.94
N TRP A 284 -10.59 -1.12 -10.83
CA TRP A 284 -9.22 -1.61 -10.84
C TRP A 284 -8.55 -1.19 -12.13
N ARG A 285 -7.30 -0.77 -12.05
CA ARG A 285 -6.41 -0.61 -13.18
C ARG A 285 -5.16 -1.37 -12.86
N LEU A 286 -5.12 -2.63 -13.28
CA LEU A 286 -4.03 -3.53 -12.95
C LEU A 286 -3.16 -3.75 -14.17
N GLN A 287 -1.88 -3.44 -14.06
CA GLN A 287 -0.87 -3.71 -15.06
C GLN A 287 0.12 -4.75 -14.53
N ALA A 288 0.37 -5.77 -15.36
CA ALA A 288 1.27 -6.87 -15.02
C ALA A 288 2.23 -7.20 -16.16
N THR A 289 3.40 -7.71 -15.78
CA THR A 289 4.34 -8.42 -16.66
C THR A 289 4.54 -9.81 -16.08
N THR A 290 4.27 -10.83 -16.91
CA THR A 290 4.16 -12.21 -16.44
C THR A 290 5.34 -13.05 -16.88
N VAL A 291 5.68 -14.04 -16.07
CA VAL A 291 6.57 -15.14 -16.47
C VAL A 291 5.75 -16.36 -16.91
N PRO A 292 6.33 -17.35 -17.61
CA PRO A 292 5.65 -18.61 -17.92
C PRO A 292 5.05 -19.28 -16.67
N HIS A 293 3.91 -19.96 -16.82
CA HIS A 293 3.20 -20.71 -15.76
C HIS A 293 2.56 -19.89 -14.64
N GLN A 294 2.49 -18.57 -14.80
CA GLN A 294 1.82 -17.67 -13.86
C GLN A 294 0.35 -17.45 -14.24
N THR A 295 -0.54 -17.39 -13.24
CA THR A 295 -1.91 -16.84 -13.39
C THR A 295 -1.88 -15.35 -13.13
N VAL A 296 -2.34 -14.50 -14.05
CA VAL A 296 -2.26 -13.05 -13.82
C VAL A 296 -3.31 -12.59 -12.81
N LEU A 297 -4.56 -12.98 -13.03
CA LEU A 297 -5.66 -12.67 -12.14
C LEU A 297 -6.44 -13.95 -11.83
N ARG A 298 -6.57 -14.28 -10.55
CA ARG A 298 -7.54 -15.24 -10.05
C ARG A 298 -8.59 -14.49 -9.25
N SER A 299 -9.86 -14.65 -9.60
CA SER A 299 -10.96 -14.03 -8.87
C SER A 299 -11.96 -15.06 -8.39
N GLY A 300 -12.16 -15.20 -7.08
CA GLY A 300 -13.23 -16.01 -6.49
C GLY A 300 -14.55 -15.25 -6.31
N GLU A 301 -14.50 -13.91 -6.29
CA GLU A 301 -15.62 -13.03 -5.95
C GLU A 301 -15.53 -11.68 -6.68
N THR A 302 -16.33 -11.48 -7.73
CA THR A 302 -16.58 -10.15 -8.32
C THR A 302 -18.07 -9.99 -8.67
N GLY A 303 -18.89 -9.73 -7.65
CA GLY A 303 -20.35 -9.72 -7.79
C GLY A 303 -20.96 -8.38 -8.23
N GLY A 304 -20.18 -7.31 -8.40
CA GLY A 304 -20.70 -5.97 -8.65
C GLY A 304 -20.79 -5.56 -10.13
N LEU A 305 -21.78 -4.73 -10.43
CA LEU A 305 -21.87 -3.95 -11.67
C LEU A 305 -20.56 -3.16 -11.91
N TYR A 306 -19.87 -3.42 -13.04
CA TYR A 306 -18.70 -2.66 -13.53
C TYR A 306 -17.36 -2.88 -12.80
N ASP A 307 -17.12 -4.10 -12.30
CA ASP A 307 -16.15 -4.31 -11.23
C ASP A 307 -14.66 -4.43 -11.58
N ILE A 308 -14.20 -4.75 -12.80
CA ILE A 308 -12.75 -4.93 -13.07
C ILE A 308 -12.34 -4.37 -14.43
N TYR A 309 -11.36 -3.47 -14.46
CA TYR A 309 -10.62 -3.07 -15.66
C TYR A 309 -9.16 -3.56 -15.56
N PHE A 310 -8.58 -4.06 -16.66
CA PHE A 310 -7.34 -4.85 -16.59
C PHE A 310 -6.45 -4.63 -17.81
N GLU A 311 -5.40 -3.80 -17.71
CA GLU A 311 -4.45 -3.58 -18.79
C GLU A 311 -3.23 -4.51 -18.65
N ASN A 312 -3.26 -5.70 -19.27
CA ASN A 312 -2.05 -6.53 -19.35
C ASN A 312 -1.04 -5.95 -20.36
N SER A 313 0.26 -6.17 -20.13
CA SER A 313 1.33 -5.83 -21.09
C SER A 313 2.40 -6.94 -21.25
N GLY A 314 2.20 -8.14 -20.68
CA GLY A 314 3.19 -9.23 -20.66
C GLY A 314 3.07 -10.34 -21.71
N LEU A 315 4.21 -10.91 -22.12
CA LEU A 315 4.47 -11.68 -23.36
C LEU A 315 4.49 -13.23 -23.23
N ALA A 316 4.14 -13.84 -22.09
CA ALA A 316 4.39 -15.30 -21.91
C ALA A 316 3.56 -16.06 -20.84
N GLY A 317 2.56 -15.46 -20.19
CA GLY A 317 1.77 -16.14 -19.16
C GLY A 317 0.95 -17.33 -19.69
N THR A 318 0.72 -18.35 -18.85
CA THR A 318 -0.05 -19.55 -19.21
C THR A 318 -1.56 -19.34 -19.08
N THR A 319 -1.99 -18.52 -18.11
CA THR A 319 -3.40 -18.14 -17.93
C THR A 319 -3.50 -16.64 -17.74
N GLY A 320 -4.14 -15.95 -18.70
CA GLY A 320 -4.31 -14.50 -18.67
C GLY A 320 -5.25 -14.04 -17.55
N VAL A 321 -6.49 -14.52 -17.53
CA VAL A 321 -7.49 -14.17 -16.51
C VAL A 321 -8.31 -15.41 -16.19
N HIS A 322 -8.38 -15.79 -14.91
CA HIS A 322 -9.19 -16.89 -14.41
C HIS A 322 -10.26 -16.35 -13.45
N LEU A 323 -11.53 -16.53 -13.79
CA LEU A 323 -12.69 -16.12 -12.97
C LEU A 323 -13.43 -17.35 -12.45
N GLU A 324 -13.49 -17.50 -11.14
CA GLU A 324 -14.17 -18.59 -10.45
C GLU A 324 -15.52 -18.11 -9.88
N ALA A 325 -16.56 -18.84 -10.25
CA ALA A 325 -17.89 -18.99 -9.63
C ALA A 325 -18.85 -17.81 -9.36
N ILE A 326 -18.53 -16.52 -9.21
CA ILE A 326 -19.57 -15.45 -8.98
C ILE A 326 -19.26 -14.11 -9.67
N ALA A 327 -18.43 -14.12 -10.71
CA ALA A 327 -18.14 -12.91 -11.49
C ALA A 327 -19.33 -12.51 -12.37
N GLN A 328 -20.11 -11.49 -12.00
CA GLN A 328 -21.21 -10.96 -12.83
C GLN A 328 -20.94 -9.51 -13.25
N GLN A 329 -21.27 -9.17 -14.50
CA GLN A 329 -21.24 -7.80 -15.04
C GLN A 329 -19.88 -7.08 -14.94
N ASN A 330 -18.79 -7.86 -14.99
CA ASN A 330 -17.45 -7.32 -15.07
C ASN A 330 -17.19 -6.76 -16.49
N ARG A 331 -16.49 -5.62 -16.57
CA ARG A 331 -16.04 -5.03 -17.83
C ARG A 331 -14.53 -5.15 -17.98
N ILE A 332 -14.08 -6.32 -18.40
CA ILE A 332 -12.67 -6.59 -18.56
C ILE A 332 -12.22 -6.07 -19.93
N ARG A 333 -11.36 -5.06 -19.92
CA ARG A 333 -10.69 -4.53 -21.12
C ARG A 333 -9.20 -4.63 -20.92
N GLY A 334 -8.49 -5.35 -21.79
CA GLY A 334 -7.05 -5.57 -21.65
C GLY A 334 -6.33 -5.95 -22.93
N TYR A 335 -5.05 -5.61 -23.01
CA TYR A 335 -4.14 -6.05 -24.08
C TYR A 335 -3.44 -7.33 -23.65
N ASN A 336 -4.05 -8.48 -23.91
CA ASN A 336 -3.43 -9.74 -23.53
C ASN A 336 -2.41 -10.20 -24.59
N ASN A 337 -1.11 -10.08 -24.31
CA ASN A 337 -0.03 -10.62 -25.14
C ASN A 337 0.39 -12.05 -24.73
N CYS A 338 -0.42 -12.76 -23.93
CA CYS A 338 -0.14 -14.15 -23.58
C CYS A 338 -0.32 -15.08 -24.80
N ALA A 339 0.48 -16.15 -24.86
CA ALA A 339 0.45 -17.13 -25.95
C ALA A 339 -0.89 -17.88 -26.08
N THR A 340 -1.72 -17.88 -25.04
CA THR A 340 -3.07 -18.45 -25.08
C THR A 340 -3.98 -17.65 -24.16
N ALA A 341 -5.01 -17.01 -24.71
CA ALA A 341 -6.09 -16.43 -23.91
C ALA A 341 -6.98 -17.57 -23.40
N HIS A 342 -6.61 -18.20 -22.29
CA HIS A 342 -7.43 -19.22 -21.66
C HIS A 342 -8.31 -18.57 -20.59
N ILE A 343 -9.61 -18.51 -20.87
CA ILE A 343 -10.65 -18.16 -19.90
C ILE A 343 -11.26 -19.50 -19.49
N GLU A 344 -10.76 -20.11 -18.43
CA GLU A 344 -11.49 -21.16 -17.74
C GLU A 344 -12.54 -20.47 -16.88
N ALA A 345 -13.79 -20.59 -17.29
CA ALA A 345 -14.89 -20.39 -16.38
C ALA A 345 -15.34 -21.81 -16.00
N ASP A 346 -15.02 -22.24 -14.79
CA ASP A 346 -15.59 -23.46 -14.21
C ASP A 346 -17.08 -23.15 -13.92
N LEU A 347 -17.90 -23.21 -14.97
CA LEU A 347 -19.29 -22.78 -15.02
C LEU A 347 -20.21 -23.89 -14.48
N GLN A 348 -20.20 -24.10 -13.17
CA GLN A 348 -21.25 -24.89 -12.54
C GLN A 348 -22.47 -24.00 -12.25
N GLY A 349 -23.47 -24.00 -13.14
CA GLY A 349 -24.83 -23.52 -12.90
C GLY A 349 -25.34 -22.40 -13.82
N ASP A 350 -26.54 -22.60 -14.37
CA ASP A 350 -27.31 -21.77 -15.34
C ASP A 350 -27.73 -20.35 -14.86
N ALA A 351 -26.87 -19.61 -14.16
CA ALA A 351 -27.11 -18.19 -13.92
C ALA A 351 -26.68 -17.37 -15.15
N GLU A 352 -27.57 -16.54 -15.71
CA GLU A 352 -27.27 -15.62 -16.82
C GLU A 352 -26.17 -14.62 -16.40
N ARG A 353 -24.90 -14.90 -16.75
CA ARG A 353 -23.75 -14.01 -16.45
C ARG A 353 -23.41 -13.15 -17.66
N HIS A 354 -23.59 -11.83 -17.55
CA HIS A 354 -23.30 -10.85 -18.61
C HIS A 354 -21.89 -10.24 -18.50
N ASN A 355 -20.83 -11.05 -18.49
CA ASN A 355 -19.47 -10.49 -18.58
C ASN A 355 -19.18 -10.04 -20.02
N ARG A 356 -18.63 -8.82 -20.19
CA ARG A 356 -18.21 -8.31 -21.51
C ARG A 356 -16.69 -8.27 -21.58
N PHE A 357 -16.14 -8.94 -22.58
CA PHE A 357 -14.72 -8.92 -22.92
C PHE A 357 -14.56 -8.07 -24.19
N SER A 358 -13.65 -7.10 -24.17
CA SER A 358 -13.39 -6.21 -25.31
C SER A 358 -11.92 -5.86 -25.46
#